data_AF-A0A7Y0XEK8-F1
#
_entry.id   AF-A0A7Y0XEK8-F1
#
_cell.length_a   1.000
_cell.length_b   1.000
_cell.length_c   1.000
_cell.angle_alpha   90.00
_cell.angle_beta   90.00
_cell.angle_gamma   90.00
#
_symmetry.space_group_name_H-M   'P 1'
#
loop_
_entity.id
_entity.type
_entity.pdbx_description
1 polymer ?
#
loop_
_entity_poly.entity_id
_entity_poly.type
_entity_poly.pdbx_seq_one_letter_code
_entity_poly.pdbx_strand_id
1 'polypeptide(L)'
;EYQGVACETPREAAEGCDIVFTCVGNDDDVRSVVYGEEGILVGLKADAVLVDHTTTSADLAVELAEACVKYGNHFIDAPVSGGQAGAENGVLTIMCGGEQSIFDRVSPAMDVYAKQMTLLGENGQGQRC
;
A
#
# COMPACT_ATOMS: atom_id res chain seq x y z
N GLU A 1 -17.06 -1.32 17.10
CA GLU A 1 -17.12 -0.49 15.89
C GLU A 1 -15.98 0.51 15.94
N TYR A 2 -15.08 0.47 14.97
CA TYR A 2 -14.09 1.51 14.79
C TYR A 2 -14.72 2.55 13.86
N GLN A 3 -14.86 3.80 14.32
CA GLN A 3 -15.32 4.88 13.46
C GLN A 3 -14.10 5.44 12.73
N GLY A 4 -14.10 5.34 11.40
CA GLY A 4 -13.10 6.01 10.57
C GLY A 4 -13.33 7.52 10.54
N VAL A 5 -12.29 8.28 10.21
CA VAL A 5 -12.37 9.71 9.95
C VAL A 5 -12.12 9.92 8.46
N ALA A 6 -13.02 10.65 7.80
CA ALA A 6 -12.80 11.09 6.43
C ALA A 6 -11.93 12.35 6.45
N CYS A 7 -10.94 12.40 5.57
CA CYS A 7 -10.06 13.55 5.35
C CYS A 7 -10.26 14.09 3.94
N GLU A 8 -9.94 15.36 3.71
CA GLU A 8 -10.15 16.00 2.40
C GLU A 8 -8.98 15.73 1.45
N THR A 9 -7.81 15.34 1.98
CA THR A 9 -6.61 15.08 1.18
C THR A 9 -5.88 13.79 1.58
N PRO A 10 -5.12 13.16 0.64
CA PRO A 10 -4.28 12.01 0.97
C PRO A 10 -3.24 12.30 2.06
N ARG A 11 -2.69 13.52 2.10
CA ARG A 11 -1.78 13.98 3.15
C ARG A 11 -2.42 13.92 4.53
N GLU A 12 -3.61 14.50 4.68
CA GLU A 12 -4.34 14.50 5.96
C GLU A 12 -4.70 13.08 6.40
N ALA A 13 -5.05 12.20 5.46
CA ALA A 13 -5.34 10.79 5.75
C ALA A 13 -4.09 10.00 6.20
N ALA A 14 -2.90 10.39 5.74
CA ALA A 14 -1.64 9.74 6.08
C ALA A 14 -1.01 10.26 7.38
N GLU A 15 -1.42 11.43 7.86
CA GLU A 15 -0.77 12.11 8.98
C GLU A 15 -0.89 11.31 10.29
N GLY A 16 0.27 10.94 10.85
CA GLY A 16 0.36 10.18 12.09
C GLY A 16 0.15 8.66 11.96
N CYS A 17 -0.21 8.16 10.77
CA CYS A 17 -0.45 6.74 10.52
C CYS A 17 0.86 5.92 10.51
N ASP A 18 0.84 4.73 11.11
CA ASP A 18 1.95 3.75 11.01
C ASP A 18 1.95 3.02 9.67
N ILE A 19 0.75 2.77 9.13
CA ILE A 19 0.53 2.06 7.87
C ILE A 19 -0.52 2.85 7.08
N VAL A 20 -0.23 3.11 5.81
CA VAL A 20 -1.15 3.75 4.87
C VAL A 20 -1.39 2.77 3.71
N PHE A 21 -2.65 2.53 3.38
CA PHE A 21 -3.04 1.67 2.26
C PHE A 21 -3.57 2.52 1.10
N THR A 22 -3.18 2.21 -0.12
CA THR A 22 -3.75 2.79 -1.35
C THR A 22 -4.42 1.72 -2.21
N CYS A 23 -5.54 2.07 -2.84
CA CYS A 23 -6.24 1.22 -3.79
C CYS A 23 -7.03 2.12 -4.75
N VAL A 24 -6.40 2.55 -5.84
CA VAL A 24 -6.95 3.52 -6.80
C VAL A 24 -7.09 2.89 -8.20
N GLY A 25 -7.16 3.69 -9.26
CA GLY A 25 -7.49 3.21 -10.60
C GLY A 25 -6.31 2.70 -11.42
N ASN A 26 -5.24 3.48 -11.53
CA ASN A 26 -4.09 3.19 -12.40
C ASN A 26 -2.80 3.86 -11.90
N ASP A 27 -1.70 3.65 -12.63
CA ASP A 27 -0.38 4.22 -12.34
C ASP A 27 -0.37 5.75 -12.13
N ASP A 28 -1.07 6.51 -12.96
CA ASP A 28 -1.12 7.98 -12.86
C ASP A 28 -1.94 8.42 -11.65
N ASP A 29 -3.01 7.70 -11.33
CA ASP A 29 -3.80 7.94 -10.13
C ASP A 29 -2.94 7.70 -8.87
N VAL A 30 -2.17 6.60 -8.83
CA VAL A 30 -1.24 6.31 -7.73
C VAL A 30 -0.20 7.42 -7.60
N ARG A 31 0.44 7.84 -8.69
CA ARG A 31 1.39 8.95 -8.65
C ARG A 31 0.75 10.24 -8.14
N SER A 32 -0.48 10.54 -8.54
CA SER A 32 -1.18 11.74 -8.12
C SER A 32 -1.43 11.78 -6.61
N VAL A 33 -1.87 10.66 -6.02
CA VAL A 33 -2.16 10.59 -4.58
C VAL A 33 -0.91 10.44 -3.74
N VAL A 34 0.17 9.89 -4.28
CA VAL A 34 1.43 9.70 -3.54
C VAL A 34 2.31 10.96 -3.58
N TYR A 35 2.50 11.54 -4.77
CA TYR A 35 3.47 12.63 -5.01
C TYR A 35 2.86 14.03 -5.06
N GLY A 36 1.53 14.16 -5.07
CA GLY A 36 0.87 15.47 -5.09
C GLY A 36 1.33 16.39 -3.94
N GLU A 37 1.10 17.70 -4.08
CA GLU A 37 1.43 18.68 -3.02
C GLU A 37 0.74 18.34 -1.69
N GLU A 38 -0.45 17.74 -1.78
CA GLU A 38 -1.23 17.19 -0.66
C GLU A 38 -1.26 15.66 -0.70
N GLY A 39 -0.19 15.04 -1.22
CA GLY A 39 -0.04 13.61 -1.38
C GLY A 39 0.45 12.89 -0.13
N ILE A 40 0.40 11.56 -0.17
CA ILE A 40 0.71 10.67 0.94
C ILE A 40 2.11 10.90 1.48
N LEU A 41 3.14 11.00 0.62
CA LEU A 41 4.53 11.13 1.07
C LEU A 41 4.76 12.36 1.95
N VAL A 42 3.99 13.44 1.74
CA VAL A 42 4.09 14.67 2.53
C VAL A 42 3.48 14.48 3.92
N GLY A 43 2.50 13.58 4.06
CA GLY A 43 1.80 13.30 5.32
C GLY A 43 2.42 12.15 6.13
N LEU A 44 3.26 11.31 5.51
CA LEU A 44 3.86 10.18 6.23
C LEU A 44 4.74 10.65 7.38
N LYS A 45 4.52 10.05 8.56
CA LYS A 45 5.50 10.14 9.65
C LYS A 45 6.71 9.27 9.35
N ALA A 46 7.83 9.53 10.03
CA ALA A 46 9.03 8.71 9.92
C ALA A 46 8.74 7.23 10.23
N ASP A 47 9.39 6.31 9.50
CA ASP A 47 9.28 4.86 9.66
C ASP A 47 7.88 4.28 9.35
N ALA A 48 6.93 5.09 8.83
CA ALA A 48 5.65 4.59 8.35
C ALA A 48 5.79 3.75 7.08
N VAL A 49 4.82 2.86 6.86
CA VAL A 49 4.77 1.96 5.70
C VAL A 49 3.63 2.35 4.76
N LEU A 50 3.94 2.57 3.48
CA LEU A 50 2.95 2.67 2.41
C LEU A 50 2.75 1.30 1.76
N VAL A 51 1.50 0.86 1.67
CA VAL A 51 1.11 -0.39 1.01
C VAL A 51 0.18 -0.07 -0.16
N ASP A 52 0.54 -0.48 -1.37
CA ASP A 52 -0.29 -0.25 -2.56
C ASP A 52 -0.97 -1.53 -3.04
N HIS A 53 -2.30 -1.57 -2.94
CA HIS A 53 -3.15 -2.64 -3.47
C HIS A 53 -3.57 -2.43 -4.91
N THR A 54 -3.23 -1.29 -5.50
CA THR A 54 -3.56 -1.00 -6.90
C THR A 54 -2.79 -1.96 -7.81
N THR A 55 -3.47 -2.56 -8.78
CA THR A 55 -2.81 -3.35 -9.83
C THR A 55 -2.18 -2.38 -10.84
N THR A 56 -0.88 -2.11 -10.68
CA THR A 56 -0.11 -1.15 -11.50
C THR A 56 1.10 -1.80 -12.15
N SER A 57 1.90 -1.02 -12.88
CA SER A 57 3.20 -1.51 -13.36
C SER A 57 4.17 -1.84 -12.21
N ALA A 58 5.03 -2.84 -12.44
CA ALA A 58 6.13 -3.16 -11.55
C ALA A 58 7.17 -2.03 -11.46
N ASP A 59 7.35 -1.27 -12.53
CA ASP A 59 8.27 -0.14 -12.57
C ASP A 59 7.80 0.98 -11.63
N LEU A 60 6.48 1.24 -11.56
CA LEU A 60 5.93 2.17 -10.58
C LEU A 60 6.15 1.67 -9.15
N ALA A 61 5.95 0.38 -8.86
CA ALA A 61 6.21 -0.16 -7.53
C ALA A 61 7.67 0.05 -7.08
N VAL A 62 8.65 -0.13 -7.98
CA VAL A 62 10.06 0.17 -7.70
C VAL A 62 10.28 1.67 -7.49
N GLU A 63 9.68 2.52 -8.34
CA GLU A 63 9.74 3.98 -8.22
C GLU A 63 9.23 4.46 -6.85
N LEU A 64 8.07 3.96 -6.41
CA LEU A 64 7.46 4.28 -5.11
C LEU A 64 8.33 3.81 -3.95
N ALA A 65 8.93 2.63 -4.05
CA ALA A 65 9.84 2.11 -3.03
C ALA A 65 11.05 3.04 -2.85
N GLU A 66 11.69 3.45 -3.95
CA GLU A 66 12.81 4.38 -3.90
C GLU A 66 12.41 5.74 -3.33
N ALA A 67 11.20 6.22 -3.66
CA ALA A 67 10.68 7.45 -3.09
C ALA A 67 10.47 7.33 -1.58
N CYS A 68 9.79 6.29 -1.10
CA CYS A 68 9.55 6.08 0.32
C CYS A 68 10.87 6.04 1.11
N VAL A 69 11.88 5.34 0.61
CA VAL A 69 13.20 5.26 1.26
C VAL A 69 13.85 6.65 1.40
N LYS A 70 13.72 7.53 0.39
CA LYS A 70 14.25 8.92 0.46
C LYS A 70 13.59 9.75 1.57
N TYR A 71 12.35 9.44 1.94
CA TYR A 71 11.63 10.08 3.04
C TYR A 71 11.77 9.35 4.39
N GLY A 72 12.55 8.25 4.45
CA GLY A 72 12.71 7.45 5.66
C GLY A 72 11.49 6.57 5.97
N ASN A 73 10.76 6.18 4.93
CA ASN A 73 9.58 5.33 4.96
C ASN A 73 9.82 4.01 4.22
N HIS A 74 8.88 3.08 4.39
CA HIS A 74 8.91 1.76 3.76
C HIS A 74 7.76 1.56 2.79
N PHE A 75 7.92 0.61 1.88
CA PHE A 75 6.92 0.34 0.84
C PHE A 75 6.71 -1.15 0.62
N ILE A 76 5.45 -1.55 0.39
CA ILE A 76 5.05 -2.87 -0.08
C ILE A 76 4.09 -2.68 -1.27
N ASP A 77 4.41 -3.24 -2.44
CA ASP A 77 3.42 -3.45 -3.49
C ASP A 77 2.64 -4.73 -3.19
N ALA A 78 1.32 -4.64 -3.14
CA ALA A 78 0.44 -5.70 -2.65
C ALA A 78 -0.83 -5.84 -3.52
N PRO A 79 -0.76 -5.95 -4.86
CA PRO A 79 -1.94 -6.10 -5.69
C PRO A 79 -2.86 -7.22 -5.21
N VAL A 80 -4.16 -6.98 -5.28
CA VAL A 80 -5.19 -7.87 -4.74
C VAL A 80 -5.98 -8.58 -5.82
N SER A 81 -6.39 -9.81 -5.52
CA SER A 81 -7.28 -10.65 -6.35
C SER A 81 -8.48 -11.15 -5.53
N GLY A 82 -9.62 -11.32 -6.19
CA GLY A 82 -10.89 -11.75 -5.57
C GLY A 82 -12.06 -10.77 -5.75
N GLY A 83 -11.78 -9.56 -6.25
CA GLY A 83 -12.78 -8.54 -6.55
C GLY A 83 -13.56 -8.06 -5.32
N GLN A 84 -14.63 -7.30 -5.56
CA GLN A 84 -15.47 -6.74 -4.50
C GLN A 84 -16.00 -7.82 -3.53
N ALA A 85 -16.50 -8.94 -4.06
CA ALA A 85 -17.00 -10.02 -3.23
C ALA A 85 -15.89 -10.63 -2.35
N GLY A 86 -14.67 -10.74 -2.85
CA GLY A 86 -13.53 -11.17 -2.05
C GLY A 86 -13.23 -10.21 -0.90
N ALA A 87 -13.28 -8.90 -1.16
CA ALA A 87 -13.06 -7.86 -0.15
C ALA A 87 -14.15 -7.88 0.94
N GLU A 88 -15.43 -7.91 0.55
CA GLU A 88 -16.57 -7.92 1.48
C GLU A 88 -16.57 -9.16 2.39
N ASN A 89 -16.13 -10.31 1.86
CA ASN A 89 -16.07 -11.56 2.61
C ASN A 89 -14.73 -11.79 3.33
N GLY A 90 -13.77 -10.87 3.21
CA GLY A 90 -12.44 -10.99 3.80
C GLY A 90 -11.64 -12.18 3.27
N VAL A 91 -11.76 -12.48 1.98
CA VAL A 91 -11.12 -13.63 1.32
C VAL A 91 -10.26 -13.25 0.13
N LEU A 92 -9.70 -12.04 0.13
CA LEU A 92 -8.76 -11.62 -0.91
C LEU A 92 -7.49 -12.48 -0.92
N THR A 93 -6.90 -12.59 -2.10
CA THR A 93 -5.53 -13.07 -2.27
C THR A 93 -4.63 -11.88 -2.53
N ILE A 94 -3.52 -11.77 -1.80
CA ILE A 94 -2.58 -10.65 -1.89
C ILE A 94 -1.19 -11.16 -2.27
N MET A 95 -0.62 -10.61 -3.34
CA MET A 95 0.75 -10.89 -3.76
C MET A 95 1.64 -9.73 -3.38
N CYS A 96 2.56 -9.92 -2.44
CA CYS A 96 3.38 -8.84 -1.90
C CYS A 96 4.80 -8.83 -2.51
N GLY A 97 5.31 -7.64 -2.82
CA GLY A 97 6.71 -7.35 -3.09
C GLY A 97 7.28 -6.38 -2.06
N GLY A 98 8.48 -6.65 -1.55
CA GLY A 98 9.22 -5.79 -0.63
C GLY A 98 10.05 -6.56 0.39
N GLU A 99 10.45 -5.87 1.47
CA GLU A 99 11.29 -6.46 2.51
C GLU A 99 10.47 -7.35 3.48
N GLN A 100 11.01 -8.51 3.86
CA GLN A 100 10.38 -9.43 4.79
C GLN A 100 10.01 -8.77 6.13
N SER A 101 10.91 -7.97 6.71
CA SER A 101 10.67 -7.32 8.00
C SER A 101 9.49 -6.34 7.94
N ILE A 102 9.29 -5.69 6.78
CA ILE A 102 8.20 -4.74 6.54
C ILE A 102 6.90 -5.48 6.24
N PHE A 103 6.96 -6.53 5.43
CA PHE A 103 5.82 -7.43 5.21
C PHE A 103 5.28 -7.99 6.54
N ASP A 104 6.16 -8.44 7.44
CA ASP A 104 5.78 -8.94 8.75
C ASP A 104 5.06 -7.88 9.60
N ARG A 105 5.44 -6.59 9.47
CA ARG A 105 4.78 -5.47 10.16
C ARG A 105 3.37 -5.20 9.65
N VAL A 106 3.15 -5.28 8.33
CA VAL A 106 1.86 -4.94 7.73
C VAL A 106 0.90 -6.12 7.60
N SER A 107 1.43 -7.35 7.60
CA SER A 107 0.62 -8.55 7.39
C SER A 107 -0.56 -8.73 8.37
N PRO A 108 -0.45 -8.43 9.68
CA PRO A 108 -1.58 -8.55 10.59
C PRO A 108 -2.74 -7.61 10.25
N ALA A 109 -2.45 -6.45 9.63
CA ALA A 109 -3.48 -5.51 9.19
C ALA A 109 -4.16 -5.98 7.91
N MET A 110 -3.47 -6.71 7.04
CA MET A 110 -4.06 -7.26 5.81
C MET A 110 -4.84 -8.56 6.04
N ASP A 111 -4.45 -9.35 7.04
CA ASP A 111 -5.10 -10.64 7.40
C ASP A 111 -6.59 -10.49 7.73
N VAL A 112 -7.06 -9.29 8.09
CA VAL A 112 -8.47 -9.03 8.38
C VAL A 112 -9.37 -9.04 7.13
N TYR A 113 -8.80 -8.83 5.93
CA TYR A 113 -9.53 -8.82 4.66
C TYR A 113 -8.97 -9.79 3.61
N ALA A 114 -7.91 -10.52 3.94
CA ALA A 114 -7.26 -11.50 3.08
C ALA A 114 -7.42 -12.91 3.63
N LYS A 115 -7.62 -13.89 2.74
CA LYS A 115 -7.53 -15.31 3.08
C LYS A 115 -6.13 -15.87 2.82
N GLN A 116 -5.42 -15.30 1.86
CA GLN A 116 -4.08 -15.73 1.50
C GLN A 116 -3.22 -14.52 1.17
N MET A 117 -1.99 -14.54 1.66
CA MET A 117 -0.98 -13.53 1.33
C MET A 117 0.40 -14.16 1.27
N THR A 118 1.19 -13.74 0.29
CA THR A 118 2.55 -14.28 0.06
C THR A 118 3.49 -13.16 -0.31
N LEU A 119 4.66 -13.10 0.35
CA LEU A 119 5.78 -12.27 -0.10
C LEU A 119 6.54 -13.01 -1.20
N LEU A 120 6.61 -12.42 -2.38
CA LEU A 120 7.14 -13.06 -3.59
C LEU A 120 8.59 -12.64 -3.91
N GLY A 121 9.06 -11.56 -3.30
CA GLY A 121 10.41 -11.06 -3.47
C GLY A 121 10.48 -9.58 -3.14
N GLU A 122 11.46 -8.90 -3.73
CA GLU A 122 11.68 -7.46 -3.58
C GLU A 122 10.54 -6.63 -4.19
N ASN A 123 10.58 -5.30 -3.99
CA ASN A 123 9.56 -4.40 -4.52
C ASN A 123 9.39 -4.55 -6.04
N GLY A 124 8.14 -4.52 -6.48
CA GLY A 124 7.71 -4.75 -7.86
C GLY A 124 7.44 -6.22 -8.20
N GLN A 125 7.85 -7.18 -7.37
CA GLN A 125 7.58 -8.60 -7.63
C GLN A 125 6.11 -8.98 -7.41
N GLY A 126 5.38 -8.28 -6.54
CA GLY A 126 3.94 -8.47 -6.36
C GLY A 126 3.17 -8.14 -7.64
N GLN A 127 3.55 -7.06 -8.33
CA GLN A 127 2.94 -6.59 -9.58
C GLN A 127 3.27 -7.42 -10.83
N ARG A 128 4.17 -8.40 -10.75
CA ARG A 128 4.62 -9.23 -11.89
C ARG A 128 3.90 -10.58 -12.01
N CYS A 129 2.88 -10.79 -11.18
CA CYS A 129 2.22 -12.07 -11.01
C CYS A 129 0.96 -12.24 -11.86
#